data_AF-A0A0L6CPV6-F1
#
_entry.id   AF-A0A0L6CPV6-F1
#
_cell.length_a   1.000
_cell.length_b   1.000
_cell.length_c   1.000
_cell.angle_alpha   90.00
_cell.angle_beta   90.00
_cell.angle_gamma   90.00
#
_symmetry.space_group_name_H-M   'P 1'
#
loop_
_entity.id
_entity.type
_entity.pdbx_description
1 polymer ?
#
loop_
_entity_poly.entity_id
_entity_poly.type
_entity_poly.pdbx_seq_one_letter_code
_entity_poly.pdbx_strand_id
1 'polypeptide(L)'
;MTDGPRVPADARERQLTFFLALSSPTRIAVIDALKAWGALSDHELGEALVSAGDLAPQARVNLGRVHLQELLRAELIEKFVDEDGVVRYREGPGLAGGINWTDISEDDEELVAAAQEFERVMVERRINRMRWWATARWSRWPRKWSESSIGRDNVVHCTADELRELDRDIAAVFSAFEAKVAARRAAEGPAEERPCFRTVSVFPWGGPAKSGHAARG
;
A
#
# COMPACT_ATOMS: atom_id res chain seq x y z
N MET A 1 26.50 6.29 21.23
CA MET A 1 25.20 6.82 21.67
C MET A 1 24.47 7.27 20.41
N THR A 2 23.86 6.33 19.68
CA THR A 2 23.09 6.66 18.48
C THR A 2 21.73 7.14 18.93
N ASP A 3 21.49 8.43 18.75
CA ASP A 3 20.19 9.05 18.92
C ASP A 3 19.20 8.30 18.02
N GLY A 4 18.29 7.55 18.64
CA GLY A 4 17.26 6.83 17.89
C GLY A 4 16.36 7.82 17.17
N PRO A 5 15.65 7.41 16.10
CA PRO A 5 14.71 8.30 15.43
C PRO A 5 13.68 8.80 16.46
N ARG A 6 13.51 10.13 16.52
CA ARG A 6 12.51 10.79 17.38
C ARG A 6 11.11 10.32 16.99
N VAL A 7 10.41 9.71 17.93
CA VAL A 7 9.00 9.32 17.80
C VAL A 7 8.14 10.59 17.74
N PRO A 8 7.15 10.69 16.82
CA PRO A 8 6.29 11.87 16.72
C PRO A 8 5.46 12.09 17.99
N ALA A 9 5.40 13.34 18.46
CA ALA A 9 4.92 13.70 19.78
C ALA A 9 3.38 13.66 19.91
N ASP A 10 2.66 13.94 18.84
CA ASP A 10 1.19 14.00 18.83
C ASP A 10 0.57 13.31 17.60
N ALA A 11 -0.77 13.26 17.56
CA ALA A 11 -1.51 12.56 16.51
C ALA A 11 -1.32 13.19 15.13
N ARG A 12 -1.23 14.51 15.06
CA ARG A 12 -0.99 15.25 13.82
C ARG A 12 0.41 14.95 13.28
N GLU A 13 1.43 15.05 14.12
CA GLU A 13 2.82 14.77 13.73
C GLU A 13 2.99 13.32 13.27
N ARG A 14 2.28 12.37 13.90
CA ARG A 14 2.23 10.97 13.45
C ARG A 14 1.62 10.83 12.06
N GLN A 15 0.46 11.44 11.82
CA GLN A 15 -0.20 11.38 10.50
C GLN A 15 0.63 12.06 9.40
N LEU A 16 1.22 13.22 9.69
CA LEU A 16 2.08 13.92 8.74
C LEU A 16 3.33 13.08 8.41
N THR A 17 3.99 12.54 9.44
CA THR A 17 5.16 11.65 9.28
C THR A 17 4.80 10.41 8.46
N PHE A 18 3.62 9.83 8.71
CA PHE A 18 3.10 8.69 7.97
C PHE A 18 2.92 9.01 6.48
N PHE A 19 2.23 10.11 6.15
CA PHE A 19 2.01 10.50 4.75
C PHE A 19 3.33 10.81 4.04
N LEU A 20 4.21 11.60 4.65
CA LEU A 20 5.51 11.93 4.06
C LEU A 20 6.38 10.68 3.84
N ALA A 21 6.37 9.75 4.80
CA ALA A 21 7.09 8.49 4.67
C ALA A 21 6.50 7.57 3.57
N LEU A 22 5.22 7.66 3.26
CA LEU A 22 4.64 6.89 2.16
C LEU A 22 4.59 7.63 0.82
N SER A 23 4.86 8.94 0.78
CA SER A 23 5.00 9.75 -0.44
C SER A 23 6.28 9.46 -1.25
N SER A 24 6.73 8.20 -1.29
CA SER A 24 7.83 7.74 -2.13
C SER A 24 7.50 6.37 -2.72
N PRO A 25 7.59 6.22 -4.06
CA PRO A 25 7.37 4.93 -4.72
C PRO A 25 8.24 3.81 -4.14
N THR A 26 9.52 4.09 -3.90
CA THR A 26 10.48 3.11 -3.34
C THR A 26 10.06 2.64 -1.95
N ARG A 27 9.60 3.56 -1.08
CA ARG A 27 9.20 3.22 0.29
C ARG A 27 7.93 2.36 0.31
N ILE A 28 6.95 2.67 -0.54
CA ILE A 28 5.78 1.79 -0.68
C ILE A 28 6.17 0.41 -1.22
N ALA A 29 7.08 0.36 -2.20
CA ALA A 29 7.53 -0.91 -2.74
C ALA A 29 8.25 -1.77 -1.67
N VAL A 30 9.00 -1.16 -0.75
CA VAL A 30 9.55 -1.85 0.43
C VAL A 30 8.43 -2.44 1.29
N ILE A 31 7.41 -1.64 1.64
CA ILE A 31 6.27 -2.14 2.43
C ILE A 31 5.57 -3.30 1.73
N ASP A 32 5.37 -3.21 0.42
CA ASP A 32 4.77 -4.30 -0.34
C ASP A 32 5.61 -5.57 -0.37
N ALA A 33 6.93 -5.44 -0.46
CA ALA A 33 7.84 -6.58 -0.41
C ALA A 33 7.74 -7.28 0.95
N LEU A 34 7.73 -6.51 2.04
CA LEU A 34 7.57 -7.03 3.40
C LEU A 34 6.19 -7.68 3.60
N LYS A 35 5.11 -7.08 3.08
CA LYS A 35 3.76 -7.67 3.08
C LYS A 35 3.69 -8.98 2.33
N ALA A 36 4.35 -9.05 1.17
CA ALA A 36 4.27 -10.21 0.29
C ALA A 36 5.13 -11.38 0.78
N TRP A 37 6.30 -11.09 1.36
CA TRP A 37 7.34 -12.09 1.62
C TRP A 37 7.72 -12.23 3.10
N GLY A 38 7.12 -11.42 3.98
CA GLY A 38 7.44 -11.40 5.40
C GLY A 38 8.72 -10.64 5.69
N ALA A 39 9.46 -11.08 6.71
CA ALA A 39 10.65 -10.38 7.16
C ALA A 39 11.83 -10.57 6.19
N LEU A 40 12.45 -9.48 5.76
CA LEU A 40 13.52 -9.48 4.76
C LEU A 40 14.75 -8.70 5.26
N SER A 41 15.94 -9.14 4.89
CA SER A 41 17.19 -8.38 5.03
C SER A 41 17.31 -7.27 3.98
N ASP A 42 18.29 -6.36 4.16
CA ASP A 42 18.59 -5.31 3.16
C ASP A 42 18.84 -5.89 1.76
N HIS A 43 19.56 -7.02 1.68
CA HIS A 43 19.88 -7.67 0.42
C HIS A 43 18.64 -8.27 -0.25
N GLU A 44 17.84 -9.02 0.52
CA GLU A 44 16.60 -9.64 0.03
C GLU A 44 15.59 -8.58 -0.43
N LEU A 45 15.46 -7.46 0.29
CA LEU A 45 14.67 -6.30 -0.14
C LEU A 45 15.15 -5.78 -1.49
N GLY A 46 16.45 -5.57 -1.65
CA GLY A 46 17.03 -5.11 -2.93
C GLY A 46 16.76 -6.06 -4.10
N GLU A 47 16.81 -7.37 -3.88
CA GLU A 47 16.47 -8.38 -4.91
C GLU A 47 14.97 -8.39 -5.24
N ALA A 48 14.11 -8.32 -4.24
CA ALA A 48 12.66 -8.32 -4.41
C ALA A 48 12.20 -7.12 -5.24
N LEU A 49 12.71 -5.92 -4.94
CA LEU A 49 12.36 -4.69 -5.64
C LEU A 49 12.84 -4.68 -7.09
N VAL A 50 14.04 -5.18 -7.36
CA VAL A 50 14.56 -5.32 -8.73
C VAL A 50 13.74 -6.34 -9.52
N SER A 51 13.41 -7.47 -8.90
CA SER A 51 12.63 -8.53 -9.56
C SER A 51 11.21 -8.09 -9.92
N ALA A 52 10.62 -7.20 -9.11
CA ALA A 52 9.33 -6.57 -9.34
C ALA A 52 9.38 -5.43 -10.39
N GLY A 53 10.58 -4.95 -10.74
CA GLY A 53 10.76 -3.79 -11.62
C GLY A 53 10.55 -2.45 -10.92
N ASP A 54 10.43 -2.44 -9.59
CA ASP A 54 10.20 -1.25 -8.77
C ASP A 54 11.52 -0.50 -8.45
N LEU A 55 12.67 -1.14 -8.68
CA LEU A 55 13.99 -0.56 -8.45
C LEU A 55 14.98 -0.96 -9.54
N ALA A 56 15.80 -0.01 -10.00
CA ALA A 56 16.93 -0.33 -10.88
C ALA A 56 18.05 -1.02 -10.08
N PRO A 57 18.78 -2.01 -10.63
CA PRO A 57 19.81 -2.76 -9.90
C PRO A 57 20.85 -1.88 -9.18
N GLN A 58 21.27 -0.79 -9.82
CA GLN A 58 22.23 0.18 -9.29
C GLN A 58 21.70 1.04 -8.13
N ALA A 59 20.37 1.11 -7.93
CA ALA A 59 19.76 1.93 -6.90
C ALA A 59 19.68 1.23 -5.52
N ARG A 60 20.13 -0.04 -5.41
CA ARG A 60 20.17 -0.81 -4.15
C ARG A 60 20.97 -0.12 -3.04
N VAL A 61 22.04 0.60 -3.40
CA VAL A 61 22.96 1.24 -2.45
C VAL A 61 22.27 2.34 -1.61
N ASN A 62 21.22 2.97 -2.16
CA ASN A 62 20.51 4.06 -1.48
C ASN A 62 19.30 3.59 -0.67
N LEU A 63 18.93 2.31 -0.76
CA LEU A 63 17.75 1.75 -0.09
C LEU A 63 17.83 1.88 1.43
N GLY A 64 18.93 1.41 2.03
CA GLY A 64 19.09 1.34 3.49
C GLY A 64 19.24 2.70 4.18
N ARG A 65 19.97 3.64 3.57
CA ARG A 65 20.31 4.91 4.21
C ARG A 65 19.17 5.92 4.22
N VAL A 66 18.40 6.00 3.13
CA VAL A 66 17.34 7.03 2.99
C VAL A 66 15.97 6.42 3.19
N HIS A 67 15.65 5.33 2.49
CA HIS A 67 14.27 4.83 2.49
C HIS A 67 13.92 4.07 3.77
N LEU A 68 14.79 3.17 4.25
CA LEU A 68 14.51 2.40 5.46
C LEU A 68 14.53 3.27 6.72
N GLN A 69 15.39 4.29 6.80
CA GLN A 69 15.42 5.20 7.94
C GLN A 69 14.11 6.00 8.10
N GLU A 70 13.58 6.53 7.00
CA GLU A 70 12.29 7.24 7.01
C GLU A 70 11.14 6.31 7.39
N LEU A 71 11.13 5.07 6.87
CA LEU A 71 10.11 4.07 7.23
C LEU A 71 10.19 3.65 8.70
N LEU A 72 11.40 3.51 9.26
CA LEU A 72 11.61 3.22 10.68
C LEU A 72 11.13 4.37 11.56
N ARG A 73 11.45 5.62 11.19
CA ARG A 73 11.01 6.81 11.91
C ARG A 73 9.49 6.95 11.94
N ALA A 74 8.84 6.55 10.85
CA ALA A 74 7.38 6.54 10.74
C ALA A 74 6.73 5.29 11.36
N GLU A 75 7.51 4.40 11.99
CA GLU A 75 7.04 3.14 12.59
C GLU A 75 6.32 2.21 11.59
N LEU A 76 6.56 2.40 10.30
CA LEU A 76 5.98 1.62 9.20
C LEU A 76 6.69 0.29 9.01
N ILE A 77 7.95 0.21 9.43
CA ILE A 77 8.73 -1.02 9.51
C ILE A 77 9.40 -1.10 10.88
N GLU A 78 9.72 -2.32 11.28
CA GLU A 78 10.55 -2.61 12.45
C GLU A 78 11.84 -3.27 12.00
N LYS A 79 12.95 -2.92 12.65
CA LYS A 79 14.27 -3.54 12.46
C LYS A 79 14.58 -4.46 13.62
N PHE A 80 15.00 -5.69 13.34
CA PHE A 80 15.43 -6.66 14.34
C PHE A 80 16.63 -7.47 13.84
N VAL A 81 17.25 -8.23 14.74
CA VAL A 81 18.31 -9.19 14.43
C VAL A 81 17.72 -10.58 14.65
N ASP A 82 17.82 -11.46 13.65
CA ASP A 82 17.34 -12.83 13.78
C ASP A 82 18.33 -13.72 14.56
N GLU A 83 17.97 -15.00 14.74
CA GLU A 83 18.77 -15.98 15.49
C GLU A 83 20.16 -16.20 14.89
N ASP A 84 20.33 -15.96 13.59
CA ASP A 84 21.59 -16.10 12.85
C ASP A 84 22.44 -14.82 12.89
N GLY A 85 21.99 -13.78 13.60
CA GLY A 85 22.70 -12.50 13.70
C GLY A 85 22.49 -11.57 12.49
N VAL A 86 21.53 -11.88 11.61
CA VAL A 86 21.24 -11.09 10.41
C VAL A 86 20.21 -10.01 10.72
N VAL A 87 20.51 -8.78 10.28
CA VAL A 87 19.57 -7.67 10.38
C VAL A 87 18.42 -7.87 9.38
N ARG A 88 17.20 -7.84 9.88
CA ARG A 88 15.96 -7.97 9.10
C ARG A 88 14.96 -6.86 9.43
N TYR A 89 14.02 -6.68 8.51
CA TYR A 89 12.92 -5.75 8.61
C TYR A 89 11.60 -6.48 8.45
N ARG A 90 10.56 -6.03 9.15
CA ARG A 90 9.18 -6.50 9.01
C ARG A 90 8.20 -5.33 9.06
N GLU A 91 6.94 -5.56 8.75
CA GLU A 91 5.89 -4.54 8.93
C GLU A 91 5.84 -4.06 10.38
N GLY A 92 5.78 -2.74 10.53
CA GLY A 92 5.69 -2.09 11.83
C GLY A 92 4.24 -1.78 12.24
N PRO A 93 4.05 -1.38 13.50
CA PRO A 93 2.73 -1.11 14.07
C PRO A 93 2.05 0.11 13.44
N GLY A 94 2.80 1.03 12.83
CA GLY A 94 2.23 2.19 12.12
C GLY A 94 1.36 1.82 10.91
N LEU A 95 1.43 0.56 10.44
CA LEU A 95 0.54 0.02 9.41
C LEU A 95 -0.72 -0.65 9.97
N ALA A 96 -0.77 -0.91 11.29
CA ALA A 96 -1.88 -1.58 11.94
C ALA A 96 -3.08 -0.61 12.05
N GLY A 97 -4.07 -0.78 11.17
CA GLY A 97 -5.28 0.05 11.14
C GLY A 97 -5.63 0.61 9.75
N GLY A 98 -4.71 0.52 8.78
CA GLY A 98 -4.92 1.11 7.47
C GLY A 98 -4.90 2.64 7.49
N ILE A 99 -5.30 3.26 6.38
CA ILE A 99 -5.25 4.71 6.21
C ILE A 99 -6.66 5.24 6.43
N ASN A 100 -6.86 5.94 7.54
CA ASN A 100 -8.13 6.60 7.79
C ASN A 100 -8.11 8.03 7.25
N TRP A 101 -8.79 8.25 6.11
CA TRP A 101 -8.87 9.55 5.46
C TRP A 101 -9.83 10.51 6.18
N THR A 102 -10.68 10.03 7.09
CA THR A 102 -11.69 10.86 7.77
C THR A 102 -11.12 11.79 8.85
N ASP A 103 -9.85 11.59 9.22
CA ASP A 103 -9.23 12.29 10.35
C ASP A 103 -8.33 13.45 9.88
N ILE A 104 -8.32 13.75 8.58
CA ILE A 104 -7.57 14.87 8.01
C ILE A 104 -8.44 16.13 8.13
N SER A 105 -8.02 17.07 8.98
CA SER A 105 -8.64 18.40 9.05
C SER A 105 -8.39 19.15 7.74
N GLU A 106 -9.46 19.62 7.08
CA GLU A 106 -9.34 20.41 5.85
C GLU A 106 -8.58 21.74 6.05
N ASP A 107 -8.57 22.25 7.28
CA ASP A 107 -7.87 23.49 7.66
C ASP A 107 -6.34 23.33 7.84
N ASP A 108 -5.81 22.10 7.74
CA ASP A 108 -4.38 21.82 7.85
C ASP A 108 -3.75 21.65 6.47
N GLU A 109 -3.37 22.77 5.84
CA GLU A 109 -2.84 22.80 4.48
C GLU A 109 -1.64 21.87 4.27
N GLU A 110 -0.76 21.75 5.27
CA GLU A 110 0.42 20.89 5.21
C GLU A 110 0.03 19.41 5.19
N LEU A 111 -0.88 19.01 6.08
CA LEU A 111 -1.35 17.63 6.15
C LEU A 111 -2.15 17.23 4.91
N VAL A 112 -2.99 18.14 4.39
CA VAL A 112 -3.72 17.96 3.13
C VAL A 112 -2.75 17.76 1.97
N ALA A 113 -1.71 18.60 1.84
CA ALA A 113 -0.72 18.46 0.79
C ALA A 113 0.06 17.13 0.87
N ALA A 114 0.46 16.72 2.08
CA ALA A 114 1.15 15.45 2.29
C ALA A 114 0.26 14.25 1.92
N ALA A 115 -1.02 14.29 2.31
CA ALA A 115 -2.01 13.26 2.00
C ALA A 115 -2.29 13.16 0.49
N GLN A 116 -2.40 14.29 -0.21
CA GLN A 116 -2.57 14.34 -1.67
C GLN A 116 -1.36 13.76 -2.40
N GLU A 117 -0.14 14.09 -1.97
CA GLU A 117 1.06 13.52 -2.59
C GLU A 117 1.14 12.01 -2.35
N PHE A 118 0.79 11.55 -1.14
CA PHE A 118 0.70 10.13 -0.85
C PHE A 118 -0.34 9.44 -1.76
N GLU A 119 -1.53 10.02 -1.93
CA GLU A 119 -2.56 9.50 -2.83
C GLU A 119 -2.07 9.43 -4.27
N ARG A 120 -1.40 10.48 -4.76
CA ARG A 120 -0.79 10.53 -6.10
C ARG A 120 0.17 9.38 -6.31
N VAL A 121 1.07 9.13 -5.37
CA VAL A 121 2.03 8.02 -5.43
C VAL A 121 1.32 6.66 -5.41
N MET A 122 0.27 6.50 -4.60
CA MET A 122 -0.52 5.26 -4.56
C MET A 122 -1.25 4.98 -5.87
N VAL A 123 -1.80 6.01 -6.51
CA VAL A 123 -2.44 5.91 -7.83
C VAL A 123 -1.40 5.54 -8.89
N GLU A 124 -0.26 6.23 -8.92
CA GLU A 124 0.83 5.94 -9.86
C GLU A 124 1.31 4.49 -9.73
N ARG A 125 1.49 4.01 -8.50
CA ARG A 125 1.81 2.61 -8.20
C ARG A 125 0.76 1.64 -8.75
N ARG A 126 -0.54 1.90 -8.53
CA ARG A 126 -1.63 1.05 -9.05
C ARG A 126 -1.55 0.97 -10.58
N ILE A 127 -1.39 2.11 -11.24
CA ILE A 127 -1.27 2.20 -12.70
C ILE A 127 -0.07 1.39 -13.19
N ASN A 128 1.10 1.55 -12.57
CA ASN A 128 2.31 0.84 -12.98
C ASN A 128 2.17 -0.68 -12.86
N ARG A 129 1.55 -1.18 -11.78
CA ARG A 129 1.27 -2.62 -11.63
C ARG A 129 0.29 -3.15 -12.67
N MET A 130 -0.77 -2.41 -12.96
CA MET A 130 -1.72 -2.78 -14.01
C MET A 130 -1.06 -2.80 -15.39
N ARG A 131 -0.22 -1.80 -15.71
CA ARG A 131 0.58 -1.77 -16.94
C ARG A 131 1.54 -2.95 -17.04
N TRP A 132 2.30 -3.23 -15.98
CA TRP A 132 3.22 -4.35 -15.95
C TRP A 132 2.50 -5.70 -16.10
N TRP A 133 1.37 -5.87 -15.42
CA TRP A 133 0.54 -7.06 -15.59
C TRP A 133 0.05 -7.20 -17.03
N ALA A 134 -0.50 -6.13 -17.62
CA ALA A 134 -1.01 -6.15 -18.99
C ALA A 134 0.07 -6.53 -20.02
N THR A 135 1.33 -6.09 -19.84
CA THR A 135 2.44 -6.44 -20.74
C THR A 135 3.02 -7.83 -20.47
N ALA A 136 3.04 -8.29 -19.21
CA ALA A 136 3.67 -9.55 -18.82
C ALA A 136 2.73 -10.77 -18.78
N ARG A 137 1.40 -10.55 -18.74
CA ARG A 137 0.37 -11.60 -18.50
C ARG A 137 0.51 -12.83 -19.38
N TRP A 138 0.84 -12.67 -20.65
CA TRP A 138 0.89 -13.78 -21.61
C TRP A 138 2.29 -14.39 -21.80
N SER A 139 3.33 -13.65 -21.45
CA SER A 139 4.73 -14.04 -21.71
C SER A 139 5.46 -14.54 -20.46
N ARG A 140 5.11 -14.05 -19.27
CA ARG A 140 5.83 -14.32 -18.02
C ARG A 140 5.11 -15.28 -17.07
N TRP A 141 3.79 -15.40 -17.19
CA TRP A 141 2.99 -16.14 -16.23
C TRP A 141 2.42 -17.43 -16.84
N PRO A 142 2.37 -18.55 -16.06
CA PRO A 142 1.68 -19.75 -16.51
C PRO A 142 0.22 -19.47 -16.85
N ARG A 143 -0.28 -20.09 -17.92
CA ARG A 143 -1.62 -19.87 -18.47
C ARG A 143 -2.74 -19.87 -17.42
N LYS A 144 -2.69 -20.81 -16.46
CA LYS A 144 -3.70 -20.92 -15.38
C LYS A 144 -3.88 -19.63 -14.57
N TRP A 145 -2.80 -18.88 -14.33
CA TRP A 145 -2.85 -17.60 -13.60
C TRP A 145 -3.44 -16.50 -14.46
N SER A 146 -3.06 -16.47 -15.74
CA SER A 146 -3.61 -15.52 -16.71
C SER A 146 -5.10 -15.74 -16.93
N GLU A 147 -5.57 -16.98 -17.01
CA GLU A 147 -6.99 -17.32 -17.18
C GLU A 147 -7.83 -17.05 -15.91
N SER A 148 -7.25 -17.25 -14.73
CA SER A 148 -7.96 -17.05 -13.45
C SER A 148 -7.99 -15.60 -12.98
N SER A 149 -7.19 -14.72 -13.59
CA SER A 149 -7.13 -13.31 -13.18
C SER A 149 -8.37 -12.52 -13.61
N ILE A 150 -8.86 -11.68 -12.71
CA ILE A 150 -10.11 -10.94 -12.84
C ILE A 150 -9.81 -9.49 -13.25
N GLY A 151 -10.57 -8.97 -14.22
CA GLY A 151 -10.62 -7.55 -14.57
C GLY A 151 -12.05 -7.19 -14.93
N ARG A 152 -12.58 -6.13 -14.31
CA ARG A 152 -13.94 -5.63 -14.57
C ARG A 152 -13.94 -4.11 -14.45
N ASP A 153 -14.48 -3.45 -15.47
CA ASP A 153 -14.73 -2.02 -15.48
C ASP A 153 -16.25 -1.83 -15.56
N ASN A 154 -16.82 -1.11 -14.58
CA ASN A 154 -18.26 -0.85 -14.53
C ASN A 154 -18.50 0.62 -14.19
N VAL A 155 -19.58 1.18 -14.72
CA VAL A 155 -20.10 2.49 -14.33
C VAL A 155 -21.37 2.27 -13.54
N VAL A 156 -21.42 2.81 -12.32
CA VAL A 156 -22.58 2.74 -11.43
C VAL A 156 -22.99 4.14 -11.01
N HIS A 157 -24.29 4.40 -10.99
CA HIS A 157 -24.85 5.61 -10.39
C HIS A 157 -25.22 5.28 -8.95
N CYS A 158 -24.60 5.97 -8.01
CA CYS A 158 -24.85 5.80 -6.58
C CYS A 158 -24.75 7.15 -5.87
N THR A 159 -25.42 7.24 -4.73
CA THR A 159 -25.27 8.31 -3.75
C THR A 159 -24.03 8.09 -2.89
N ALA A 160 -23.63 9.10 -2.11
CA ALA A 160 -22.51 8.96 -1.18
C ALA A 160 -22.77 7.89 -0.10
N ASP A 161 -24.02 7.74 0.36
CA ASP A 161 -24.39 6.74 1.37
C ASP A 161 -24.30 5.32 0.80
N GLU A 162 -24.83 5.11 -0.40
CA GLU A 162 -24.70 3.84 -1.15
C GLU A 162 -23.24 3.52 -1.48
N LEU A 163 -22.41 4.53 -1.76
CA LEU A 163 -20.98 4.33 -1.99
C LEU A 163 -20.27 3.85 -0.71
N ARG A 164 -20.63 4.37 0.47
CA ARG A 164 -20.11 3.87 1.76
C ARG A 164 -20.62 2.48 2.09
N GLU A 165 -21.87 2.16 1.75
CA GLU A 165 -22.42 0.82 1.89
C GLU A 165 -21.66 -0.18 1.01
N LEU A 166 -21.46 0.16 -0.27
CA LEU A 166 -20.70 -0.65 -1.20
C LEU A 166 -19.27 -0.91 -0.71
N ASP A 167 -18.58 0.09 -0.16
CA ASP A 167 -17.23 -0.07 0.41
C ASP A 167 -17.22 -1.11 1.55
N ARG A 168 -18.18 -1.03 2.48
CA ARG A 168 -18.33 -2.00 3.58
C ARG A 168 -18.58 -3.42 3.06
N ASP A 169 -19.47 -3.57 2.08
CA ASP A 169 -19.83 -4.87 1.53
C ASP A 169 -18.65 -5.51 0.80
N ILE A 170 -17.92 -4.72 0.00
CA ILE A 170 -16.71 -5.16 -0.68
C ILE A 170 -15.63 -5.57 0.33
N ALA A 171 -15.42 -4.77 1.38
CA ALA A 171 -14.47 -5.08 2.45
C ALA A 171 -14.83 -6.39 3.16
N ALA A 172 -16.11 -6.63 3.45
CA ALA A 172 -16.59 -7.85 4.08
C ALA A 172 -16.33 -9.10 3.21
N VAL A 173 -16.60 -9.01 1.89
CA VAL A 173 -16.33 -10.09 0.94
C VAL A 173 -14.85 -10.46 0.92
N PHE A 174 -13.95 -9.48 0.86
CA PHE A 174 -12.52 -9.75 0.84
C PHE A 174 -11.99 -10.27 2.16
N SER A 175 -12.45 -9.73 3.30
CA SER A 175 -12.07 -10.21 4.62
C SER A 175 -12.43 -11.69 4.81
N ALA A 176 -13.64 -12.09 4.40
CA ALA A 176 -14.07 -13.49 4.44
C ALA A 176 -13.21 -14.40 3.54
N PHE A 177 -12.83 -13.92 2.35
CA PHE A 177 -11.95 -14.67 1.45
C PHE A 177 -10.52 -14.81 2.00
N GLU A 178 -9.95 -13.75 2.56
CA GLU A 178 -8.63 -13.76 3.21
C GLU A 178 -8.61 -14.74 4.39
N ALA A 179 -9.65 -14.74 5.24
CA ALA A 179 -9.80 -15.70 6.32
C ALA A 179 -9.87 -17.16 5.81
N LYS A 180 -10.61 -17.40 4.72
CA LYS A 180 -10.67 -18.73 4.06
C LYS A 180 -9.30 -19.18 3.56
N VAL A 181 -8.56 -18.28 2.90
CA VAL A 181 -7.21 -18.55 2.37
C VAL A 181 -6.23 -18.87 3.50
N ALA A 182 -6.29 -18.10 4.60
CA ALA A 182 -5.48 -18.31 5.80
C ALA A 182 -5.81 -19.67 6.47
N ALA A 183 -7.09 -19.98 6.64
CA ALA A 183 -7.54 -21.25 7.21
C ALA A 183 -7.05 -22.46 6.39
N ARG A 184 -7.19 -22.40 5.05
CA ARG A 184 -6.66 -23.46 4.18
C ARG A 184 -5.13 -23.56 4.26
N ARG A 185 -4.40 -22.44 4.31
CA ARG A 185 -2.93 -22.45 4.47
C ARG A 185 -2.49 -23.08 5.79
N ALA A 186 -3.24 -22.85 6.86
CA ALA A 186 -2.98 -23.46 8.17
C ALA A 186 -3.26 -24.98 8.17
N ALA A 187 -4.27 -25.44 7.45
CA ALA A 187 -4.66 -26.85 7.40
C ALA A 187 -3.80 -27.69 6.43
N GLU A 188 -3.45 -27.15 5.28
CA GLU A 188 -2.85 -27.90 4.16
C GLU A 188 -1.39 -27.53 3.90
N GLY A 189 -0.87 -26.48 4.57
CA GLY A 189 0.43 -25.90 4.28
C GLY A 189 0.42 -25.01 3.03
N PRO A 190 1.58 -24.46 2.64
CA PRO A 190 1.69 -23.60 1.46
C PRO A 190 1.54 -24.41 0.17
N ALA A 191 0.56 -24.04 -0.67
CA ALA A 191 0.43 -24.53 -2.03
C ALA A 191 1.34 -23.76 -3.01
N GLU A 192 1.18 -23.98 -4.32
CA GLU A 192 1.75 -23.08 -5.34
C GLU A 192 1.01 -21.73 -5.28
N GLU A 193 1.40 -20.88 -4.34
CA GLU A 193 0.81 -19.58 -4.07
C GLU A 193 1.65 -18.46 -4.69
N ARG A 194 0.97 -17.38 -5.09
CA ARG A 194 1.59 -16.15 -5.57
C ARG A 194 0.90 -14.96 -4.91
N PRO A 195 1.63 -13.89 -4.57
CA PRO A 195 1.02 -12.64 -4.18
C PRO A 195 0.10 -12.13 -5.29
N CYS A 196 -1.17 -11.88 -4.97
CA CYS A 196 -2.13 -11.29 -5.90
C CYS A 196 -2.31 -9.81 -5.57
N PHE A 197 -2.11 -8.94 -6.56
CA PHE A 197 -2.37 -7.52 -6.41
C PHE A 197 -3.87 -7.24 -6.60
N ARG A 198 -4.49 -6.60 -5.59
CA ARG A 198 -5.89 -6.15 -5.63
C ARG A 198 -5.93 -4.63 -5.54
N THR A 199 -6.77 -4.02 -6.38
CA THR A 199 -7.20 -2.63 -6.23
C THR A 199 -8.70 -2.54 -6.51
N VAL A 200 -9.42 -1.78 -5.69
CA VAL A 200 -10.80 -1.37 -5.94
C VAL A 200 -10.81 0.14 -5.75
N SER A 201 -11.41 0.85 -6.69
CA SER A 201 -11.55 2.30 -6.60
C SER A 201 -12.86 2.66 -7.27
N VAL A 202 -13.72 3.36 -6.53
CA VAL A 202 -14.99 3.87 -7.03
C VAL A 202 -15.00 5.35 -6.66
N PHE A 203 -15.05 6.21 -7.67
CA PHE A 203 -15.00 7.65 -7.51
C PHE A 203 -15.94 8.30 -8.53
N PRO A 204 -16.47 9.50 -8.22
CA PRO A 204 -17.23 10.27 -9.20
C PRO A 204 -16.36 10.56 -10.44
N TRP A 205 -16.86 10.23 -11.63
CA TRP A 205 -16.18 10.51 -12.89
C TRP A 205 -17.05 11.38 -13.78
N GLY A 206 -16.62 12.62 -14.01
CA GLY A 206 -17.22 13.54 -14.97
C GLY A 206 -18.60 14.07 -14.57
N GLY A 207 -18.92 15.26 -15.07
CA GLY A 207 -20.19 15.97 -14.83
C GLY A 207 -19.95 17.39 -14.30
N PRO A 208 -20.81 18.38 -14.63
CA PRO A 208 -20.69 19.71 -14.06
C PRO A 208 -20.88 19.62 -12.54
N ALA A 209 -19.93 20.19 -11.79
CA ALA A 209 -20.14 20.41 -10.36
C ALA A 209 -21.44 21.22 -10.23
N LYS A 210 -22.50 20.62 -9.66
CA LYS A 210 -23.66 21.40 -9.26
C LYS A 210 -23.18 22.26 -8.10
N SER A 211 -22.77 23.49 -8.39
CA SER A 211 -22.54 24.50 -7.36
C SER A 211 -23.80 24.54 -6.52
N GLY A 212 -23.66 24.19 -5.24
CA GLY A 212 -24.76 24.23 -4.29
C GLY A 212 -25.39 25.61 -4.35
N HIS A 213 -26.62 25.69 -4.85
CA HIS A 213 -27.45 26.88 -4.73
C HIS A 213 -27.66 27.11 -3.24
N ALA A 214 -26.86 27.99 -2.64
CA ALA A 214 -27.23 28.66 -1.43
C ALA A 214 -28.39 29.60 -1.77
N ALA A 215 -29.60 29.05 -1.83
CA ALA A 215 -30.81 29.84 -1.74
C ALA A 215 -30.87 30.41 -0.31
N ARG A 216 -30.32 31.61 -0.12
CA ARG A 216 -30.68 32.46 1.01
C ARG A 216 -32.04 33.09 0.67
N GLY A 217 -33.08 32.60 1.35
CA GLY A 217 -34.28 33.40 1.62
C GLY A 217 -33.99 34.43 2.70
#